data_AF-A0A6P2CGF0-F1
#
_entry.id   AF-A0A6P2CGF0-F1
#
_cell.length_a   1.000
_cell.length_b   1.000
_cell.length_c   1.000
_cell.angle_alpha   90.00
_cell.angle_beta   90.00
_cell.angle_gamma   90.00
#
_symmetry.space_group_name_H-M   'P 1'
#
loop_
_entity.id
_entity.type
_entity.pdbx_description
1 polymer ?
#
loop_
_entity_poly.entity_id
_entity_poly.type
_entity_poly.pdbx_seq_one_letter_code
_entity_poly.pdbx_strand_id
1 'polypeptide(L)' 'MYYWLNHESSPALVIRAASDPRENFDVVPEFWHSGERRWIADENLADEMFWNPNIRQAPHRKVEKLIQPAV' A
#
# COMPACT_ATOMS: atom_id res chain seq x y z
N MET A 1 6.28 6.57 -8.21
CA MET A 1 5.34 6.03 -7.21
C MET A 1 5.35 4.52 -7.33
N TYR A 2 5.61 3.84 -6.23
CA TYR A 2 5.62 2.40 -6.09
C TYR A 2 4.37 1.96 -5.34
N TYR A 3 3.97 0.69 -5.53
CA TYR A 3 2.76 0.15 -4.94
C TYR A 3 2.98 -1.25 -4.40
N TRP A 4 2.24 -1.60 -3.34
CA TRP A 4 2.24 -2.92 -2.74
C TRP A 4 0.83 -3.34 -2.35
N LEU A 5 0.63 -4.65 -2.22
CA LEU A 5 -0.61 -5.26 -1.75
C LEU A 5 -0.31 -6.22 -0.61
N ASN A 6 -1.09 -6.17 0.46
CA ASN A 6 -1.18 -7.27 1.42
C ASN A 6 -2.23 -8.26 0.93
N HIS A 7 -1.79 -9.49 0.64
CA HIS A 7 -2.64 -10.55 0.11
C HIS A 7 -3.44 -11.32 1.18
N GLU A 8 -3.11 -11.17 2.46
CA GLU A 8 -3.84 -11.82 3.56
C GLU A 8 -4.98 -10.96 4.10
N SER A 9 -4.91 -9.63 3.91
CA SER A 9 -6.00 -8.74 4.29
C SER A 9 -7.21 -8.92 3.36
N SER A 10 -8.40 -9.02 3.95
CA SER A 10 -9.67 -8.94 3.24
C SER A 10 -10.52 -7.81 3.84
N PRO A 11 -10.75 -6.69 3.10
CA PRO A 11 -10.25 -6.41 1.75
C PRO A 11 -8.73 -6.24 1.70
N ALA A 12 -8.13 -6.43 0.53
CA ALA A 12 -6.69 -6.28 0.33
C ALA A 12 -6.23 -4.87 0.71
N LEU A 13 -5.19 -4.78 1.56
CA LEU A 13 -4.55 -3.51 1.89
C LEU A 13 -3.73 -3.05 0.67
N VAL A 14 -3.98 -1.83 0.22
CA VAL A 14 -3.25 -1.21 -0.89
C VAL A 14 -2.34 -0.13 -0.34
N ILE A 15 -1.06 -0.20 -0.68
CA ILE A 15 -0.03 0.70 -0.16
C ILE A 15 0.66 1.39 -1.34
N ARG A 16 1.05 2.65 -1.19
CA ARG A 16 1.90 3.40 -2.12
C ARG A 16 3.01 4.16 -1.38
N ALA A 17 4.10 4.43 -2.08
CA ALA A 17 5.21 5.24 -1.57
C ALA A 17 6.09 5.80 -2.70
N ALA A 18 6.86 6.85 -2.42
CA ALA A 18 7.74 7.49 -3.41
C ALA A 18 8.91 6.59 -3.85
N SER A 19 9.44 5.77 -2.95
CA SER A 19 10.41 4.69 -3.15
C SER A 19 10.06 3.51 -2.25
N ASP A 20 10.83 2.42 -2.27
CA ASP A 20 10.62 1.27 -1.39
C ASP A 20 10.98 1.63 0.07
N PRO A 21 10.02 1.64 1.02
CA PRO A 21 10.30 1.95 2.43
C PRO A 21 11.22 0.93 3.10
N ARG A 22 11.37 -0.27 2.54
CA ARG A 22 12.30 -1.31 3.04
C ARG A 22 13.76 -1.00 2.72
N GLU A 23 13.98 -0.12 1.74
CA GLU A 23 15.31 0.32 1.30
C GLU A 23 15.60 1.78 1.71
N ASN A 24 14.55 2.58 1.96
CA ASN A 24 14.66 3.99 2.32
C ASN A 24 13.70 4.34 3.48
N PHE A 25 14.25 4.47 4.68
CA PHE A 25 13.50 4.73 5.91
C PHE A 25 12.96 6.17 6.04
N ASP A 26 13.39 7.10 5.19
CA ASP A 26 12.87 8.47 5.19
C ASP A 26 11.51 8.61 4.49
N VAL A 27 11.04 7.54 3.84
CA VAL A 27 9.78 7.54 3.12
C VAL A 27 8.66 7.00 3.99
N VAL A 28 7.66 7.85 4.22
CA VAL A 28 6.41 7.44 4.86
C VAL A 28 5.46 6.84 3.81
N PRO A 29 5.14 5.54 3.87
CA PRO A 29 4.14 4.93 3.00
C PRO A 29 2.72 5.42 3.31
N GLU A 30 1.85 5.30 2.32
CA GLU A 30 0.43 5.62 2.46
C GLU A 30 -0.42 4.41 2.09
N PHE A 31 -1.48 4.14 2.84
CA PHE A 31 -2.47 3.13 2.48
C PHE A 31 -3.75 3.74 1.92
N TRP A 32 -4.44 2.99 1.08
CA TRP A 32 -5.75 3.38 0.56
C TRP A 32 -6.85 3.09 1.58
N HIS A 33 -7.53 4.13 2.06
CA HIS A 33 -8.70 3.98 2.90
C HIS A 33 -9.97 3.99 2.04
N SER A 34 -10.57 2.81 1.83
CA SER A 34 -11.74 2.66 0.93
C SER A 34 -12.98 3.44 1.39
N GLY A 35 -13.25 3.52 2.70
CA GLY A 35 -14.38 4.27 3.26
C GLY A 35 -14.28 5.79 3.01
N GLU A 36 -13.13 6.39 3.30
CA GLU A 36 -12.85 7.81 3.06
C GLU A 36 -12.42 8.14 1.64
N ARG A 37 -12.19 7.13 0.79
CA ARG A 37 -11.75 7.24 -0.61
C ARG A 37 -10.51 8.12 -0.78
N ARG A 38 -9.54 7.99 0.13
CA ARG A 38 -8.28 8.74 0.10
C ARG A 38 -7.09 7.91 0.57
N TRP A 39 -5.90 8.43 0.29
CA TRP A 39 -4.65 7.90 0.81
C TRP A 39 -4.38 8.48 2.20
N ILE A 40 -3.94 7.64 3.12
CA ILE A 40 -3.61 8.02 4.51
C ILE A 40 -2.17 7.60 4.76
N ALA A 41 -1.34 8.55 5.19
CA ALA A 41 0.04 8.30 5.59
C ALA A 41 0.08 7.53 6.92
N ASP A 42 0.96 6.55 7.01
CA ASP A 42 1.17 5.76 8.23
C ASP A 42 2.63 5.35 8.34
N GLU A 43 3.30 5.82 9.40
CA GLU A 43 4.71 5.58 9.65
C GLU A 43 4.99 4.13 10.07
N ASN A 44 4.02 3.45 10.70
CA ASN A 44 4.19 2.04 11.12
C ASN A 44 4.10 1.08 9.94
N LEU A 45 3.51 1.52 8.83
CA LEU A 45 3.37 0.71 7.63
C LEU A 45 4.72 0.35 6.99
N ALA A 46 5.76 1.18 7.21
CA ALA A 46 7.12 0.85 6.78
C ALA A 46 7.67 -0.39 7.53
N ASP A 47 7.45 -0.46 8.84
CA ASP A 47 7.81 -1.64 9.65
C ASP A 47 7.01 -2.86 9.24
N GLU A 48 5.70 -2.72 8.99
CA GLU A 48 4.89 -3.82 8.46
C GLU A 48 5.42 -4.32 7.12
N MET A 49 5.76 -3.41 6.20
CA MET A 49 6.34 -3.78 4.90
C MET A 49 7.68 -4.52 5.04
N PHE A 50 8.48 -4.16 6.04
CA PHE A 50 9.77 -4.80 6.29
C PHE A 50 9.62 -6.22 6.84
N TRP A 51 8.71 -6.42 7.80
CA TRP A 51 8.57 -7.70 8.51
C TRP A 51 7.50 -8.63 7.93
N ASN A 52 6.55 -8.13 7.12
CA ASN A 52 5.46 -8.93 6.56
C ASN A 52 5.78 -9.38 5.11
N PRO A 53 6.08 -10.68 4.88
CA PRO A 53 6.40 -11.19 3.55
C PRO A 53 5.19 -11.27 2.60
N ASN A 54 3.97 -11.06 3.12
CA ASN A 54 2.73 -11.03 2.33
C ASN A 54 2.47 -9.67 1.70
N ILE A 55 3.20 -8.63 2.11
CA ILE A 55 3.20 -7.34 1.45
C ILE A 55 4.18 -7.37 0.29
N ARG A 56 3.64 -7.45 -0.92
CA ARG A 56 4.44 -7.59 -2.15
C ARG A 56 4.18 -6.47 -3.11
N GLN A 57 5.22 -6.08 -3.84
CA GLN A 57 5.12 -5.05 -4.85
C GLN A 57 4.07 -5.44 -5.89
N ALA A 58 3.24 -4.48 -6.29
CA ALA A 58 2.12 -4.67 -7.17
C ALA A 58 2.24 -3.74 -8.39
N PRO A 59 1.79 -4.20 -9.58
CA PRO A 59 1.75 -3.35 -10.76
C PRO A 59 0.64 -2.30 -10.62
N HIS A 60 0.91 -1.08 -11.09
CA HIS A 60 0.00 0.07 -11.03
C HIS A 60 -1.42 -0.29 -11.50
N ARG A 61 -1.55 -0.96 -12.66
CA ARG A 61 -2.83 -1.36 -13.24
C ARG A 61 -3.69 -2.24 -12.32
N LYS A 62 -3.07 -3.04 -11.45
CA LYS A 62 -3.79 -3.87 -10.46
C LYS A 62 -4.32 -3.00 -9.32
N VAL A 63 -3.54 -2.01 -8.88
CA VAL A 63 -3.95 -1.06 -7.85
C VAL A 63 -5.10 -0.19 -8.32
N GLU A 64 -5.06 0.36 -9.54
CA GLU A 64 -6.16 1.16 -10.09
C GLU A 64 -7.51 0.44 -10.02
N LYS A 65 -7.54 -0.85 -10.35
CA LYS A 65 -8.76 -1.66 -10.28
C LYS A 65 -9.29 -1.84 -8.85
N LEU A 66 -8.42 -1.82 -7.84
CA LEU A 66 -8.78 -2.01 -6.44
C LEU A 66 -9.25 -0.72 -5.77
N ILE A 67 -8.75 0.42 -6.22
CA ILE A 67 -9.12 1.74 -5.66
C ILE A 67 -10.23 2.43 -6.45
N GLN A 68 -10.60 1.89 -7.62
CA GLN A 68 -11.75 2.35 -8.39
C GLN A 68 -13.06 2.05 -7.63
N PRO A 69 -14.05 2.96 -7.70
CA PRO A 69 -15.36 2.69 -7.15
C PRO A 69 -15.97 1.47 -7.86
N ALA A 70 -16.55 0.55 -7.08
CA ALA A 70 -17.46 -0.43 -7.63
C ALA A 70 -18.63 0.34 -8.27
N VAL A 71 -18.79 0.17 -9.58
CA VAL A 71 -19.89 0.75 -10.37
C VAL A 71 -21.16 -0.04 -10.11
#